data_AF-A0A843A2E2-F1
#
_entry.id   AF-A0A843A2E2-F1
#
_cell.length_a   1.000
_cell.length_b   1.000
_cell.length_c   1.000
_cell.angle_alpha   90.00
_cell.angle_beta   90.00
_cell.angle_gamma   90.00
#
_symmetry.space_group_name_H-M   'P 1'
#
loop_
_entity.id
_entity.type
_entity.pdbx_description
1 polymer ?
#
loop_
_entity_poly.entity_id
_entity_poly.type
_entity_poly.pdbx_seq_one_letter_code
_entity_poly.pdbx_strand_id
1 'polypeptide(L)'
;MKDKKIKGIIDEERAKIEKLQDPNLLSSIINEVQKAGVVGEEDSILALTNKVNHRLVKDAHPTSENVIVSDRTGSGKDYIVTKTCEVLVPKEKYFHRTDISDKAFDYWQPIKEWVKDDNGKDKPVKDSWNGYVLHLEDPQPEALNGQSFKVMSSGGTSVTKVIDHVAKDIKIDGKPIIIVTSLGTLLDNESMRRWATLRIDTTTSQTRAINKRKLSKAKGESLEEKDNVLIEALQKNLFKKEVVIPYADKLFEVLPENLLSRTQTDQLLDSIRSSAVLHQYQRKKHGTKVIEANGFDLGYGWFVFTLLNNARGIPTNRDEEELIKILISAGRAVTINELAGLYTTHTKQWIYNNKEKMTNKGLIRTFYDMSYEANREIEYITVGDNAVLVLKDFKEVLKMLDREGFNAFNTFIDIYKEINRKRLSYGLARTNSGFFENLPVQAGLKPLENRTMPVKTKKVSSDVSGLSDKKDGKKLFSSKASGNEKQEFTEKSGVLPIASSGPLDKRSLHVKISEVKEYIAKVEASSNDVSMILLLDHFDKHLISKLYESGQLIKKPNGNLTWG
;
A
#
# COMPACT_ATOMS: atom_id res chain seq x y z
N MET A 1 1.92 -35.23 -40.56
CA MET A 1 0.89 -34.41 -39.84
C MET A 1 1.00 -34.51 -38.32
N LYS A 2 1.13 -35.71 -37.72
CA LYS A 2 1.31 -35.87 -36.26
C LYS A 2 2.55 -35.16 -35.72
N ASP A 3 3.70 -35.28 -36.39
CA ASP A 3 4.96 -34.66 -35.91
C ASP A 3 4.93 -33.12 -35.98
N LYS A 4 4.25 -32.55 -36.98
CA LYS A 4 4.05 -31.10 -37.10
C LYS A 4 3.14 -30.56 -35.98
N LYS A 5 2.14 -31.33 -35.58
CA LYS A 5 1.24 -31.00 -34.46
C LYS A 5 1.95 -31.10 -33.11
N ILE A 6 2.76 -32.14 -32.92
CA ILE A 6 3.58 -32.31 -31.69
C ILE A 6 4.61 -31.18 -31.58
N LYS A 7 5.29 -30.84 -32.68
CA LYS A 7 6.25 -29.73 -32.70
C LYS A 7 5.59 -28.39 -32.34
N GLY A 8 4.41 -28.10 -32.89
CA GLY A 8 3.66 -26.89 -32.55
C GLY A 8 3.32 -26.77 -31.06
N ILE A 9 2.87 -27.88 -30.44
CA ILE A 9 2.59 -27.92 -28.99
C ILE A 9 3.87 -27.66 -28.17
N ILE A 10 4.99 -28.25 -28.57
CA ILE A 10 6.28 -28.06 -27.88
C ILE A 10 6.75 -26.60 -28.00
N ASP A 11 6.60 -25.99 -29.17
CA ASP A 11 7.00 -24.60 -29.42
C ASP A 11 6.12 -23.62 -28.61
N GLU A 12 4.81 -23.86 -28.50
CA GLU A 12 3.90 -23.09 -27.65
C GLU A 12 4.25 -23.19 -26.17
N GLU A 13 4.51 -24.41 -25.67
CA GLU A 13 4.91 -24.62 -24.27
C GLU A 13 6.28 -24.00 -23.97
N ARG A 14 7.22 -24.02 -24.93
CA ARG A 14 8.50 -23.34 -24.79
C ARG A 14 8.32 -21.83 -24.67
N ALA A 15 7.48 -21.22 -25.50
CA ALA A 15 7.20 -19.78 -25.43
C ALA A 15 6.60 -19.38 -24.07
N LYS A 16 5.72 -20.20 -23.49
CA LYS A 16 5.18 -19.99 -22.14
C LYS A 16 6.26 -20.05 -21.07
N ILE A 17 7.15 -21.05 -21.13
CA ILE A 17 8.26 -21.17 -20.19
C ILE A 17 9.22 -19.99 -20.31
N GLU A 18 9.53 -19.54 -21.54
CA GLU A 18 10.36 -18.36 -21.80
C GLU A 18 9.79 -17.11 -21.12
N LYS A 19 8.45 -16.90 -21.17
CA LYS A 19 7.79 -15.82 -20.43
C LYS A 19 8.01 -15.91 -18.92
N LEU A 20 7.95 -17.11 -18.33
CA LEU A 20 8.17 -17.32 -16.89
C LEU A 20 9.64 -17.21 -16.47
N GLN A 21 10.57 -17.33 -17.42
CA GLN A 21 12.01 -17.14 -17.20
C GLN A 21 12.44 -15.67 -17.26
N ASP A 22 11.57 -14.76 -17.70
CA ASP A 22 11.87 -13.34 -17.79
C ASP A 22 12.21 -12.74 -16.41
N PRO A 23 13.42 -12.16 -16.20
CA PRO A 23 13.76 -11.51 -14.95
C PRO A 23 12.84 -10.33 -14.58
N ASN A 24 12.10 -9.76 -15.55
CA ASN A 24 11.12 -8.69 -15.34
C ASN A 24 9.67 -9.21 -15.21
N LEU A 25 9.48 -10.48 -14.88
CA LEU A 25 8.15 -11.12 -14.78
C LEU A 25 7.13 -10.30 -13.96
N LEU A 26 7.55 -9.69 -12.83
CA LEU A 26 6.66 -8.82 -12.04
C LEU A 26 6.18 -7.60 -12.81
N SER A 27 7.06 -6.92 -13.55
CA SER A 27 6.68 -5.79 -14.40
C SER A 27 5.73 -6.23 -15.51
N SER A 28 5.98 -7.40 -16.09
CA SER A 28 5.11 -7.98 -17.12
C SER A 28 3.72 -8.31 -16.56
N ILE A 29 3.61 -8.85 -15.34
CA ILE A 29 2.33 -9.08 -14.64
C ILE A 29 1.60 -7.75 -14.38
N ILE A 30 2.29 -6.74 -13.85
CA ILE A 30 1.71 -5.41 -13.60
C ILE A 30 1.13 -4.84 -14.90
N ASN A 31 1.92 -4.86 -15.97
CA ASN A 31 1.49 -4.35 -17.27
C ASN A 31 0.24 -5.09 -17.76
N GLU A 32 0.17 -6.43 -17.65
CA GLU A 32 -1.01 -7.19 -18.08
C GLU A 32 -2.27 -6.86 -17.26
N VAL A 33 -2.13 -6.65 -15.94
CA VAL A 33 -3.25 -6.19 -15.10
C VAL A 33 -3.67 -4.77 -15.49
N GLN A 34 -2.72 -3.89 -15.83
CA GLN A 34 -3.02 -2.52 -16.27
C GLN A 34 -3.66 -2.47 -17.66
N LYS A 35 -3.25 -3.33 -18.59
CA LYS A 35 -3.92 -3.54 -19.89
C LYS A 35 -5.36 -4.03 -19.73
N ALA A 36 -5.64 -4.82 -18.69
CA ALA A 36 -7.00 -5.22 -18.33
C ALA A 36 -7.86 -4.05 -17.80
N GLY A 37 -7.27 -2.88 -17.57
CA GLY A 37 -7.94 -1.60 -17.32
C GLY A 37 -7.64 -0.98 -15.96
N VAL A 38 -6.84 -1.63 -15.11
CA VAL A 38 -6.36 -1.03 -13.85
C VAL A 38 -5.38 0.10 -14.18
N VAL A 39 -5.48 1.23 -13.49
CA VAL A 39 -4.58 2.37 -13.67
C VAL A 39 -3.73 2.50 -12.42
N GLY A 40 -2.41 2.63 -12.53
CA GLY A 40 -1.53 2.68 -11.36
C GLY A 40 -1.61 1.42 -10.50
N GLU A 41 -1.75 1.60 -9.18
CA GLU A 41 -1.93 0.54 -8.18
C GLU A 41 -0.84 -0.55 -8.15
N GLU A 42 0.37 -0.25 -8.57
CA GLU A 42 1.44 -1.25 -8.69
C GLU A 42 1.74 -1.96 -7.37
N ASP A 43 1.72 -1.24 -6.24
CA ASP A 43 1.87 -1.83 -4.90
C ASP A 43 0.77 -2.86 -4.60
N SER A 44 -0.49 -2.50 -4.87
CA SER A 44 -1.65 -3.34 -4.65
C SER A 44 -1.64 -4.57 -5.57
N ILE A 45 -1.26 -4.40 -6.83
CA ILE A 45 -1.11 -5.50 -7.80
C ILE A 45 -0.02 -6.47 -7.32
N LEU A 46 1.12 -5.95 -6.88
CA LEU A 46 2.22 -6.75 -6.32
C LEU A 46 1.78 -7.52 -5.06
N ALA A 47 1.13 -6.85 -4.10
CA ALA A 47 0.61 -7.51 -2.90
C ALA A 47 -0.38 -8.64 -3.23
N LEU A 48 -1.34 -8.38 -4.11
CA LEU A 48 -2.33 -9.37 -4.56
C LEU A 48 -1.66 -10.51 -5.33
N THR A 49 -0.69 -10.21 -6.19
CA THR A 49 0.09 -11.21 -6.92
C THR A 49 0.81 -12.14 -5.96
N ASN A 50 1.45 -11.60 -4.92
CA ASN A 50 2.08 -12.40 -3.89
C ASN A 50 1.02 -13.24 -3.14
N LYS A 51 -0.07 -12.64 -2.65
CA LYS A 51 -1.10 -13.39 -1.90
C LYS A 51 -1.75 -14.52 -2.70
N VAL A 52 -2.12 -14.27 -3.96
CA VAL A 52 -2.75 -15.26 -4.84
C VAL A 52 -1.82 -16.44 -5.15
N ASN A 53 -0.49 -16.24 -5.13
CA ASN A 53 0.47 -17.32 -5.37
C ASN A 53 0.77 -18.19 -4.14
N HIS A 54 0.29 -17.84 -2.94
CA HIS A 54 0.31 -18.76 -1.78
C HIS A 54 -0.38 -20.08 -2.11
N ARG A 55 -1.37 -20.08 -3.01
CA ARG A 55 -2.07 -21.28 -3.52
C ARG A 55 -1.13 -22.34 -4.11
N LEU A 56 0.08 -21.93 -4.50
CA LEU A 56 1.13 -22.76 -5.10
C LEU A 56 2.28 -23.07 -4.12
N VAL A 57 2.26 -22.51 -2.92
CA VAL A 57 3.21 -22.84 -1.86
C VAL A 57 2.73 -24.13 -1.20
N LYS A 58 3.61 -25.14 -1.15
CA LYS A 58 3.34 -26.36 -0.39
C LYS A 58 3.53 -26.05 1.10
N ASP A 59 2.60 -26.51 1.93
CA ASP A 59 2.63 -26.38 3.39
C ASP A 59 2.66 -24.91 3.89
N ALA A 60 2.00 -24.00 3.17
CA ALA A 60 1.80 -22.62 3.63
C ALA A 60 0.97 -22.59 4.92
N HIS A 61 1.28 -21.66 5.82
CA HIS A 61 0.53 -21.53 7.05
C HIS A 61 -0.87 -20.93 6.75
N PRO A 62 -1.96 -21.48 7.32
CA PRO A 62 -3.31 -21.01 7.01
C PRO A 62 -3.47 -19.49 7.23
N THR A 63 -2.88 -18.92 8.28
CA THR A 63 -3.04 -17.48 8.59
C THR A 63 -2.40 -16.53 7.57
N SER A 64 -1.62 -17.05 6.61
CA SER A 64 -0.94 -16.25 5.60
C SER A 64 -1.80 -15.96 4.36
N GLU A 65 -2.91 -16.70 4.19
CA GLU A 65 -3.71 -16.78 2.97
C GLU A 65 -4.89 -15.81 2.90
N ASN A 66 -5.22 -15.11 4.00
CA ASN A 66 -6.35 -14.21 4.04
C ASN A 66 -5.91 -12.75 3.86
N VAL A 67 -6.63 -12.01 3.01
CA VAL A 67 -6.44 -10.56 2.83
C VAL A 67 -7.79 -9.84 2.74
N ILE A 68 -7.92 -8.76 3.51
CA ILE A 68 -8.98 -7.78 3.33
C ILE A 68 -8.42 -6.64 2.50
N VAL A 69 -9.08 -6.35 1.38
CA VAL A 69 -8.88 -5.10 0.66
C VAL A 69 -9.94 -4.14 1.16
N SER A 70 -9.52 -3.14 1.93
CA SER A 70 -10.45 -2.22 2.59
C SER A 70 -10.07 -0.78 2.29
N ASP A 71 -11.06 0.01 1.89
CA ASP A 71 -10.98 1.46 1.72
C ASP A 71 -12.39 2.02 1.48
N ARG A 72 -12.50 3.34 1.27
CA ARG A 72 -13.74 4.07 0.99
C ARG A 72 -14.58 3.43 -0.14
N THR A 73 -15.88 3.71 -0.15
CA THR A 73 -16.78 3.31 -1.24
C THR A 73 -16.29 3.85 -2.59
N GLY A 74 -16.52 3.08 -3.65
CA GLY A 74 -16.24 3.51 -5.02
C GLY A 74 -14.76 3.66 -5.38
N SER A 75 -13.84 3.19 -4.54
CA SER A 75 -12.39 3.29 -4.77
C SER A 75 -11.85 2.28 -5.80
N GLY A 76 -12.65 1.29 -6.21
CA GLY A 76 -12.27 0.32 -7.25
C GLY A 76 -11.60 -0.97 -6.73
N LYS A 77 -11.80 -1.30 -5.45
CA LYS A 77 -11.26 -2.51 -4.78
C LYS A 77 -11.58 -3.80 -5.53
N ASP A 78 -12.85 -3.98 -5.87
CA ASP A 78 -13.35 -5.18 -6.55
C ASP A 78 -12.75 -5.32 -7.94
N TYR A 79 -12.60 -4.18 -8.61
CA TYR A 79 -12.05 -4.11 -9.96
C TYR A 79 -10.58 -4.54 -9.98
N ILE A 80 -9.73 -4.01 -9.09
CA ILE A 80 -8.32 -4.39 -9.03
C ILE A 80 -8.13 -5.86 -8.63
N VAL A 81 -8.87 -6.35 -7.62
CA VAL A 81 -8.82 -7.76 -7.20
C VAL A 81 -9.23 -8.65 -8.36
N THR A 82 -10.35 -8.36 -9.00
CA THR A 82 -10.87 -9.14 -10.11
C THR A 82 -9.89 -9.18 -11.27
N LYS A 83 -9.32 -8.03 -11.69
CA LYS A 83 -8.35 -8.00 -12.80
C LYS A 83 -7.04 -8.70 -12.48
N THR A 84 -6.58 -8.63 -11.25
CA THR A 84 -5.38 -9.35 -10.82
C THR A 84 -5.62 -10.87 -10.82
N CYS A 85 -6.75 -11.32 -10.26
CA CYS A 85 -7.12 -12.73 -10.25
C CYS A 85 -7.38 -13.28 -11.66
N GLU A 86 -8.04 -12.53 -12.55
CA GLU A 86 -8.26 -12.92 -13.95
C GLU A 86 -6.94 -13.13 -14.73
N VAL A 87 -5.87 -12.41 -14.38
CA VAL A 87 -4.55 -12.60 -15.01
C VAL A 87 -3.84 -13.82 -14.44
N LEU A 88 -3.91 -14.03 -13.11
CA LEU A 88 -3.05 -15.00 -12.42
C LEU A 88 -3.68 -16.37 -12.18
N VAL A 89 -5.01 -16.46 -12.09
CA VAL A 89 -5.72 -17.65 -11.61
C VAL A 89 -6.54 -18.24 -12.75
N PRO A 90 -6.41 -19.56 -13.01
CA PRO A 90 -7.32 -20.23 -13.93
C PRO A 90 -8.77 -20.02 -13.52
N LYS A 91 -9.65 -19.83 -14.49
CA LYS A 91 -11.08 -19.53 -14.26
C LYS A 91 -11.75 -20.59 -13.38
N GLU A 92 -11.41 -21.86 -13.57
CA GLU A 92 -11.94 -22.99 -12.79
C GLU A 92 -11.47 -23.01 -11.33
N LYS A 93 -10.42 -22.24 -10.99
CA LYS A 93 -9.89 -22.12 -9.62
C LYS A 93 -10.21 -20.78 -8.94
N TYR A 94 -10.91 -19.88 -9.64
CA TYR A 94 -11.27 -18.56 -9.13
C TYR A 94 -12.78 -18.45 -8.88
N PHE A 95 -13.16 -18.37 -7.60
CA PHE A 95 -14.53 -18.21 -7.16
C PHE A 95 -14.76 -16.77 -6.69
N HIS A 96 -15.47 -15.97 -7.50
CA HIS A 96 -15.90 -14.62 -7.12
C HIS A 96 -17.39 -14.62 -6.77
N ARG A 97 -17.75 -14.03 -5.63
CA ARG A 97 -19.13 -13.88 -5.17
C ARG A 97 -19.37 -12.45 -4.71
N THR A 98 -20.44 -11.84 -5.21
CA THR A 98 -20.92 -10.51 -4.82
C THR A 98 -21.99 -10.56 -3.73
N ASP A 99 -22.49 -11.77 -3.45
CA ASP A 99 -23.45 -12.02 -2.38
C ASP A 99 -23.29 -13.48 -1.91
N ILE A 100 -23.47 -13.71 -0.62
CA ILE A 100 -23.33 -15.02 0.02
C ILE A 100 -24.14 -15.07 1.31
N SER A 101 -24.91 -16.16 1.48
CA SER A 101 -25.67 -16.39 2.70
C SER A 101 -24.79 -16.90 3.84
N ASP A 102 -25.25 -16.68 5.07
CA ASP A 102 -24.60 -17.09 6.32
C ASP A 102 -24.28 -18.60 6.37
N LYS A 103 -25.17 -19.43 5.83
CA LYS A 103 -25.06 -20.90 5.81
C LYS A 103 -24.41 -21.47 4.55
N ALA A 104 -24.03 -20.65 3.57
CA ALA A 104 -23.44 -21.16 2.32
C ALA A 104 -22.18 -22.01 2.59
N PHE A 105 -21.33 -21.57 3.51
CA PHE A 105 -20.09 -22.25 3.87
C PHE A 105 -20.28 -23.61 4.56
N ASP A 106 -21.50 -23.96 4.96
CA ASP A 106 -21.79 -25.25 5.59
C ASP A 106 -21.73 -26.40 4.58
N TYR A 107 -21.98 -26.11 3.30
CA TYR A 107 -22.09 -27.14 2.27
C TYR A 107 -21.18 -26.88 1.07
N TRP A 108 -20.66 -25.66 0.96
CA TRP A 108 -19.94 -25.21 -0.22
C TRP A 108 -18.48 -25.72 -0.25
N GLN A 109 -18.20 -26.51 -1.27
CA GLN A 109 -16.86 -26.90 -1.70
C GLN A 109 -16.77 -26.80 -3.22
N PRO A 110 -15.56 -26.65 -3.80
CA PRO A 110 -15.38 -26.73 -5.24
C PRO A 110 -15.83 -28.09 -5.75
N ILE A 111 -16.33 -28.13 -6.99
CA ILE A 111 -16.73 -29.37 -7.64
C ILE A 111 -15.62 -29.73 -8.63
N LYS A 112 -15.03 -30.89 -8.45
CA LYS A 112 -13.99 -31.43 -9.35
C LYS A 112 -14.62 -31.92 -10.64
N GLU A 113 -15.68 -32.72 -10.51
CA GLU A 113 -16.40 -33.34 -11.62
C GLU A 113 -17.82 -33.76 -11.19
N TRP A 114 -18.67 -34.03 -12.16
CA TRP A 114 -20.00 -34.60 -11.94
C TRP A 114 -19.98 -36.06 -12.42
N VAL A 115 -20.41 -36.97 -11.55
CA VAL A 115 -20.48 -38.41 -11.84
C VAL A 115 -21.92 -38.89 -11.68
N LYS A 116 -22.26 -40.00 -12.34
CA LYS A 116 -23.55 -40.67 -12.14
C LYS A 116 -23.50 -41.50 -10.86
N ASP A 117 -24.52 -41.38 -10.00
CA ASP A 117 -24.74 -42.29 -8.88
C ASP A 117 -25.33 -43.63 -9.34
N ASP A 118 -25.51 -44.56 -8.41
CA ASP A 118 -26.05 -45.90 -8.68
C ASP A 118 -27.48 -45.89 -9.28
N ASN A 119 -28.18 -44.76 -9.18
CA ASN A 119 -29.51 -44.53 -9.74
C ASN A 119 -29.48 -43.69 -11.04
N GLY A 120 -28.30 -43.40 -11.59
CA GLY A 120 -28.13 -42.61 -12.80
C GLY A 120 -28.32 -41.10 -12.62
N LYS A 121 -28.35 -40.58 -11.39
CA LYS A 121 -28.46 -39.14 -11.09
C LYS A 121 -27.08 -38.49 -11.00
N ASP A 122 -26.98 -37.23 -11.42
CA ASP A 122 -25.74 -36.46 -11.33
C ASP A 122 -25.42 -36.14 -9.86
N LYS A 123 -24.24 -36.56 -9.43
CA LYS A 123 -23.68 -36.33 -8.10
C LYS A 123 -22.35 -35.59 -8.23
N PRO A 124 -22.17 -34.47 -7.51
CA PRO A 124 -20.91 -33.75 -7.56
C PRO A 124 -19.83 -34.48 -6.75
N VAL A 125 -18.66 -34.69 -7.35
CA VAL A 125 -17.44 -35.06 -6.64
C VAL A 125 -16.81 -33.77 -6.15
N LYS A 126 -16.80 -33.58 -4.82
CA LYS A 126 -16.22 -32.40 -4.18
C LYS A 126 -14.69 -32.45 -4.28
N ASP A 127 -14.09 -31.29 -4.54
CA ASP A 127 -12.64 -31.07 -4.42
C ASP A 127 -12.31 -30.40 -3.08
N SER A 128 -11.04 -30.44 -2.72
CA SER A 128 -10.49 -29.64 -1.63
C SER A 128 -10.37 -28.18 -2.06
N TRP A 129 -10.56 -27.23 -1.13
CA TRP A 129 -10.31 -25.81 -1.39
C TRP A 129 -8.82 -25.47 -1.62
N ASN A 130 -7.90 -26.41 -1.36
CA ASN A 130 -6.47 -26.21 -1.47
C ASN A 130 -6.01 -25.88 -2.91
N GLY A 131 -5.57 -24.64 -3.13
CA GLY A 131 -5.11 -24.16 -4.44
C GLY A 131 -6.13 -23.32 -5.20
N TYR A 132 -7.29 -23.05 -4.58
CA TYR A 132 -8.32 -22.17 -5.10
C TYR A 132 -8.19 -20.75 -4.52
N VAL A 133 -8.83 -19.78 -5.19
CA VAL A 133 -8.99 -18.41 -4.70
C VAL A 133 -10.47 -18.11 -4.56
N LEU A 134 -10.86 -17.67 -3.36
CA LEU A 134 -12.20 -17.22 -3.02
C LEU A 134 -12.19 -15.71 -2.82
N HIS A 135 -12.83 -14.98 -3.73
CA HIS A 135 -13.04 -13.53 -3.65
C HIS A 135 -14.49 -13.23 -3.28
N LEU A 136 -14.68 -12.59 -2.12
CA LEU A 136 -15.97 -12.15 -1.61
C LEU A 136 -16.04 -10.63 -1.70
N GLU A 137 -17.01 -10.13 -2.46
CA GLU A 137 -17.29 -8.71 -2.64
C GLU A 137 -18.39 -8.25 -1.70
N ASP A 138 -18.02 -7.37 -0.78
CA ASP A 138 -18.83 -6.79 0.29
C ASP A 138 -19.79 -7.79 0.97
N PRO A 139 -19.28 -8.94 1.46
CA PRO A 139 -20.12 -9.97 2.07
C PRO A 139 -20.78 -9.47 3.35
N GLN A 140 -21.99 -9.97 3.62
CA GLN A 140 -22.72 -9.63 4.85
C GLN A 140 -21.93 -10.06 6.11
N PRO A 141 -22.00 -9.29 7.21
CA PRO A 141 -21.31 -9.61 8.46
C PRO A 141 -21.62 -11.01 8.98
N GLU A 142 -22.84 -11.51 8.80
CA GLU A 142 -23.29 -12.82 9.26
C GLU A 142 -22.54 -13.95 8.56
N ALA A 143 -22.24 -13.80 7.26
CA ALA A 143 -21.47 -14.78 6.51
C ALA A 143 -20.00 -14.84 6.96
N LEU A 144 -19.40 -13.68 7.24
CA LEU A 144 -18.02 -13.61 7.73
C LEU A 144 -17.88 -14.03 9.20
N ASN A 145 -18.93 -13.86 10.01
CA ASN A 145 -18.92 -14.23 11.42
C ASN A 145 -19.46 -15.63 11.70
N GLY A 146 -20.00 -16.30 10.67
CA GLY A 146 -20.47 -17.68 10.73
C GLY A 146 -19.36 -18.67 11.09
N GLN A 147 -19.69 -19.67 11.91
CA GLN A 147 -18.72 -20.65 12.43
C GLN A 147 -17.95 -21.36 11.32
N SER A 148 -18.63 -21.79 10.25
CA SER A 148 -18.00 -22.51 9.13
C SER A 148 -16.98 -21.65 8.39
N PHE A 149 -17.28 -20.35 8.19
CA PHE A 149 -16.33 -19.43 7.58
C PHE A 149 -15.12 -19.18 8.50
N LYS A 150 -15.33 -19.04 9.81
CA LYS A 150 -14.23 -18.90 10.79
C LYS A 150 -13.33 -20.14 10.81
N VAL A 151 -13.90 -21.33 10.76
CA VAL A 151 -13.13 -22.59 10.68
C VAL A 151 -12.38 -22.67 9.35
N MET A 152 -13.02 -22.41 8.21
CA MET A 152 -12.37 -22.40 6.90
C MET A 152 -11.23 -21.38 6.82
N SER A 153 -11.48 -20.13 7.25
CA SER A 153 -10.48 -19.05 7.21
C SER A 153 -9.33 -19.23 8.21
N SER A 154 -9.47 -20.11 9.21
CA SER A 154 -8.38 -20.51 10.12
C SER A 154 -7.67 -21.79 9.70
N GLY A 155 -8.15 -22.50 8.68
CA GLY A 155 -7.59 -23.78 8.22
C GLY A 155 -8.06 -24.99 9.02
N GLY A 156 -9.12 -24.84 9.83
CA GLY A 156 -9.75 -25.97 10.51
C GLY A 156 -10.55 -26.86 9.55
N THR A 157 -10.81 -28.10 9.96
CA THR A 157 -11.31 -29.16 9.07
C THR A 157 -12.74 -29.60 9.34
N SER A 158 -13.33 -29.18 10.47
CA SER A 158 -14.70 -29.55 10.83
C SER A 158 -15.35 -28.54 11.76
N VAL A 159 -16.67 -28.45 11.67
CA VAL A 159 -17.52 -27.70 12.59
C VAL A 159 -18.75 -28.54 12.95
N THR A 160 -19.04 -28.66 14.24
CA THR A 160 -20.26 -29.34 14.71
C THR A 160 -21.37 -28.31 14.88
N LYS A 161 -22.50 -28.52 14.20
CA LYS A 161 -23.68 -27.65 14.29
C LYS A 161 -24.93 -28.45 14.66
N VAL A 162 -25.83 -27.84 15.42
CA VAL A 162 -27.17 -28.40 15.64
C VAL A 162 -28.05 -28.05 14.45
N ILE A 163 -28.46 -29.07 13.70
CA ILE A 163 -29.34 -28.95 12.54
C ILE A 163 -30.49 -29.93 12.76
N ASP A 164 -31.72 -29.43 12.76
CA ASP A 164 -32.93 -30.22 13.05
C ASP A 164 -32.86 -30.94 14.41
N HIS A 165 -32.40 -30.22 15.45
CA HIS A 165 -32.17 -30.75 16.82
C HIS A 165 -31.13 -31.87 16.94
N VAL A 166 -30.36 -32.13 15.89
CA VAL A 166 -29.30 -33.15 15.87
C VAL A 166 -27.95 -32.49 15.64
N ALA A 167 -26.94 -32.88 16.43
CA ALA A 167 -25.56 -32.48 16.19
C ALA A 167 -25.05 -33.14 14.89
N LYS A 168 -24.68 -32.32 13.91
CA LYS A 168 -24.11 -32.75 12.63
C LYS A 168 -22.72 -32.14 12.47
N ASP A 169 -21.76 -33.00 12.15
CA ASP A 169 -20.40 -32.58 11.80
C ASP A 169 -20.34 -32.20 10.33
N ILE A 170 -19.99 -30.95 10.07
CA ILE A 170 -19.74 -30.42 8.74
C ILE A 170 -18.24 -30.45 8.50
N LYS A 171 -17.81 -31.21 7.50
CA LYS A 171 -16.41 -31.28 7.07
C LYS A 171 -16.06 -30.13 6.11
N ILE A 172 -14.97 -29.44 6.40
CA ILE A 172 -14.37 -28.41 5.56
C ILE A 172 -13.06 -28.99 5.03
N ASP A 173 -12.96 -29.19 3.72
CA ASP A 173 -11.79 -29.78 3.09
C ASP A 173 -10.92 -28.69 2.47
N GLY A 174 -9.74 -28.51 3.04
CA GLY A 174 -8.75 -27.53 2.60
C GLY A 174 -9.16 -26.09 2.86
N LYS A 175 -8.29 -25.20 2.39
CA LYS A 175 -8.46 -23.76 2.55
C LYS A 175 -8.11 -23.03 1.24
N PRO A 176 -8.97 -22.10 0.76
CA PRO A 176 -8.62 -21.26 -0.37
C PRO A 176 -7.84 -20.02 0.09
N ILE A 177 -7.21 -19.33 -0.86
CA ILE A 177 -6.81 -17.93 -0.65
C ILE A 177 -8.09 -17.11 -0.54
N ILE A 178 -8.31 -16.45 0.59
CA ILE A 178 -9.54 -15.68 0.82
C ILE A 178 -9.23 -14.19 0.65
N ILE A 179 -9.90 -13.57 -0.30
CA ILE A 179 -9.85 -12.13 -0.54
C ILE A 179 -11.23 -11.57 -0.23
N VAL A 180 -11.30 -10.63 0.70
CA VAL A 180 -12.54 -9.90 1.02
C VAL A 180 -12.35 -8.45 0.65
N THR A 181 -13.19 -7.93 -0.24
CA THR A 181 -13.28 -6.49 -0.47
C THR A 181 -14.43 -5.96 0.39
N SER A 182 -14.16 -4.99 1.26
CA SER A 182 -15.21 -4.42 2.12
C SER A 182 -14.93 -2.96 2.48
N LEU A 183 -16.00 -2.26 2.82
CA LEU A 183 -15.98 -0.86 3.27
C LEU A 183 -15.48 -0.68 4.71
N GLY A 184 -15.55 -1.72 5.53
CA GLY A 184 -15.17 -1.66 6.94
C GLY A 184 -14.59 -2.98 7.46
N THR A 185 -14.03 -2.94 8.67
CA THR A 185 -13.60 -4.17 9.36
C THR A 185 -14.84 -4.90 9.89
N LEU A 186 -15.31 -5.89 9.12
CA LEU A 186 -16.46 -6.75 9.47
C LEU A 186 -16.08 -7.94 10.37
N LEU A 187 -14.78 -8.16 10.59
CA LEU A 187 -14.24 -9.26 11.37
C LEU A 187 -14.03 -8.88 12.84
N ASP A 188 -14.25 -9.84 13.73
CA ASP A 188 -13.91 -9.70 15.14
C ASP A 188 -12.39 -9.53 15.38
N ASN A 189 -12.04 -9.07 16.57
CA ASN A 189 -10.64 -8.76 16.93
C ASN A 189 -9.71 -9.97 16.85
N GLU A 190 -10.22 -11.19 17.06
CA GLU A 190 -9.41 -12.41 17.00
C GLU A 190 -9.13 -12.81 15.54
N SER A 191 -10.16 -12.73 14.70
CA SER A 191 -10.11 -12.98 13.27
C SER A 191 -9.20 -11.96 12.60
N MET A 192 -9.29 -10.68 12.97
CA MET A 192 -8.42 -9.63 12.45
C MET A 192 -6.93 -9.98 12.54
N ARG A 193 -6.46 -10.66 13.60
CA ARG A 193 -5.04 -11.06 13.74
C ARG A 193 -4.55 -12.03 12.66
N ARG A 194 -5.46 -12.66 11.93
CA ARG A 194 -5.19 -13.66 10.89
C ARG A 194 -5.45 -13.15 9.47
N TRP A 195 -5.68 -11.83 9.32
CA TRP A 195 -6.02 -11.20 8.05
C TRP A 195 -5.10 -10.01 7.78
N ALA A 196 -4.38 -10.08 6.66
CA ALA A 196 -3.65 -8.94 6.14
C ALA A 196 -4.63 -7.86 5.66
N THR A 197 -4.26 -6.58 5.77
CA THR A 197 -5.07 -5.49 5.22
C THR A 197 -4.32 -4.78 4.10
N LEU A 198 -4.93 -4.77 2.92
CA LEU A 198 -4.43 -4.01 1.78
C LEU A 198 -5.27 -2.73 1.61
N ARG A 199 -4.57 -1.60 1.50
CA ARG A 199 -5.13 -0.31 1.14
C ARG A 199 -4.91 -0.05 -0.34
N ILE A 200 -5.82 0.69 -0.95
CA ILE A 200 -5.69 1.09 -2.36
C ILE A 200 -5.48 2.60 -2.46
N ASP A 201 -4.96 3.06 -3.59
CA ASP A 201 -4.59 4.45 -3.79
C ASP A 201 -5.85 5.31 -4.02
N THR A 202 -6.29 6.02 -2.97
CA THR A 202 -7.41 6.96 -3.07
C THR A 202 -6.94 8.41 -3.29
N THR A 203 -5.73 8.63 -3.80
CA THR A 203 -5.21 9.99 -3.99
C THR A 203 -5.94 10.72 -5.13
N THR A 204 -5.83 12.06 -5.11
CA THR A 204 -6.39 12.89 -6.19
C THR A 204 -5.66 12.65 -7.51
N SER A 205 -4.35 12.43 -7.49
CA SER A 205 -3.55 12.06 -8.67
C SER A 205 -4.05 10.77 -9.30
N GLN A 206 -4.30 9.75 -8.48
CA GLN A 206 -4.81 8.47 -8.93
C GLN A 206 -6.22 8.61 -9.55
N THR A 207 -7.10 9.34 -8.89
CA THR A 207 -8.45 9.64 -9.42
C THR A 207 -8.39 10.34 -10.78
N ARG A 208 -7.49 11.32 -10.95
CA ARG A 208 -7.28 12.01 -12.23
C ARG A 208 -6.77 11.06 -13.31
N ALA A 209 -5.83 10.18 -12.99
CA ALA A 209 -5.29 9.20 -13.94
C ALA A 209 -6.38 8.22 -14.41
N ILE A 210 -7.21 7.72 -13.49
CA ILE A 210 -8.36 6.86 -13.80
C ILE A 210 -9.33 7.57 -14.75
N ASN A 211 -9.69 8.82 -14.44
CA ASN A 211 -10.61 9.59 -15.28
C ASN A 211 -10.02 9.88 -16.66
N LYS A 212 -8.73 10.21 -16.74
CA LYS A 212 -8.02 10.40 -18.03
C LYS A 212 -8.09 9.12 -18.87
N ARG A 213 -7.85 7.95 -18.28
CA ARG A 213 -7.94 6.66 -18.99
C ARG A 213 -9.36 6.38 -19.48
N LYS A 214 -10.39 6.62 -18.65
CA LYS A 214 -11.81 6.47 -19.04
C LYS A 214 -12.17 7.35 -20.23
N LEU A 215 -11.76 8.63 -20.18
CA LEU A 215 -12.00 9.58 -21.27
C LEU A 215 -11.27 9.18 -22.55
N SER A 216 -10.02 8.70 -22.44
CA SER A 216 -9.22 8.25 -23.58
C SER A 216 -9.85 7.03 -24.26
N LYS A 217 -10.35 6.07 -23.47
CA LYS A 217 -11.13 4.93 -23.98
C LYS A 217 -12.42 5.37 -24.67
N ALA A 218 -13.14 6.34 -24.10
CA ALA A 218 -14.36 6.88 -24.72
C ALA A 218 -14.09 7.60 -26.05
N LYS A 219 -12.88 8.11 -26.25
CA LYS A 219 -12.42 8.68 -27.53
C LYS A 219 -12.03 7.63 -28.58
N GLY A 220 -12.10 6.34 -28.26
CA GLY A 220 -11.76 5.26 -29.18
C GLY A 220 -10.27 4.88 -29.21
N GLU A 221 -9.46 5.34 -28.24
CA GLU A 221 -8.10 4.80 -28.09
C GLU A 221 -8.18 3.30 -27.82
N SER A 222 -7.51 2.50 -28.65
CA SER A 222 -7.52 1.05 -28.52
C SER A 222 -6.85 0.64 -27.21
N LEU A 223 -7.44 -0.34 -26.54
CA LEU A 223 -6.74 -1.03 -25.45
C LEU A 223 -5.56 -1.78 -26.04
N GLU A 224 -4.42 -1.72 -25.35
CA GLU A 224 -3.28 -2.56 -25.70
C GLU A 224 -3.68 -4.03 -25.65
N GLU A 225 -3.17 -4.80 -26.61
CA GLU A 225 -3.45 -6.23 -26.68
C GLU A 225 -2.81 -6.96 -25.49
N LYS A 226 -3.58 -7.87 -24.90
CA LYS A 226 -3.13 -8.72 -23.79
C LYS A 226 -2.12 -9.74 -24.30
N ASP A 227 -1.10 -10.00 -23.50
CA ASP A 227 -0.15 -11.08 -23.75
C ASP A 227 -0.77 -12.41 -23.28
N ASN A 228 -1.59 -13.00 -24.16
CA ASN A 228 -2.26 -14.27 -23.87
C ASN A 228 -1.27 -15.40 -23.56
N VAL A 229 -0.05 -15.37 -24.13
CA VAL A 229 0.98 -16.40 -23.86
C VAL A 229 1.44 -16.29 -22.42
N LEU A 230 1.71 -15.07 -21.93
CA LEU A 230 2.06 -14.84 -20.52
C LEU A 230 0.91 -15.23 -19.58
N ILE A 231 -0.33 -14.82 -19.88
CA ILE A 231 -1.50 -15.15 -19.07
C ILE A 231 -1.67 -16.67 -18.96
N GLU A 232 -1.59 -17.38 -20.09
CA GLU A 232 -1.66 -18.84 -20.07
C GLU A 232 -0.51 -19.47 -19.29
N ALA A 233 0.71 -18.95 -19.42
CA ALA A 233 1.86 -19.44 -18.67
C ALA A 233 1.66 -19.29 -17.15
N LEU A 234 1.18 -18.12 -16.70
CA LEU A 234 0.91 -17.85 -15.29
C LEU A 234 -0.20 -18.77 -14.73
N GLN A 235 -1.22 -19.03 -15.52
CA GLN A 235 -2.37 -19.82 -15.10
C GLN A 235 -2.10 -21.32 -15.11
N LYS A 236 -1.41 -21.83 -16.14
CA LYS A 236 -1.33 -23.27 -16.43
C LYS A 236 0.05 -23.89 -16.20
N ASN A 237 1.12 -23.09 -16.20
CA ASN A 237 2.50 -23.60 -16.15
C ASN A 237 3.20 -23.36 -14.81
N LEU A 238 2.54 -22.71 -13.84
CA LEU A 238 3.01 -22.63 -12.47
C LEU A 238 2.44 -23.78 -11.62
N PHE A 239 3.32 -24.51 -10.95
CA PHE A 239 2.98 -25.69 -10.15
C PHE A 239 3.23 -25.47 -8.66
N LYS A 240 2.58 -26.30 -7.84
CA LYS A 240 2.86 -26.35 -6.40
C LYS A 240 4.31 -26.77 -6.17
N LYS A 241 5.05 -26.03 -5.33
CA LYS A 241 6.45 -26.30 -4.99
C LYS A 241 6.68 -26.19 -3.49
N GLU A 242 7.63 -26.98 -3.01
CA GLU A 242 8.23 -26.80 -1.69
C GLU A 242 9.37 -25.80 -1.82
N VAL A 243 9.48 -24.88 -0.86
CA VAL A 243 10.47 -23.79 -0.91
C VAL A 243 11.38 -23.87 0.30
N VAL A 244 12.67 -24.01 0.03
CA VAL A 244 13.73 -23.85 1.03
C VAL A 244 14.14 -22.38 1.06
N ILE A 245 14.24 -21.80 2.26
CA ILE A 245 14.73 -20.43 2.49
C ILE A 245 16.10 -20.58 3.18
N PRO A 246 17.22 -20.51 2.43
CA PRO A 246 18.55 -20.79 2.98
C PRO A 246 18.99 -19.85 4.11
N TYR A 247 18.34 -18.69 4.20
CA TYR A 247 18.64 -17.63 5.16
C TYR A 247 17.57 -17.47 6.25
N ALA A 248 16.69 -18.46 6.43
CA ALA A 248 15.59 -18.38 7.40
C ALA A 248 16.07 -18.09 8.83
N ASP A 249 17.14 -18.75 9.28
CA ASP A 249 17.67 -18.60 10.63
C ASP A 249 18.12 -17.16 10.93
N LYS A 250 18.61 -16.45 9.90
CA LYS A 250 19.04 -15.05 10.01
C LYS A 250 17.87 -14.06 10.10
N LEU A 251 16.67 -14.45 9.66
CA LEU A 251 15.48 -13.61 9.78
C LEU A 251 15.01 -13.47 11.22
N PHE A 252 15.35 -14.44 12.10
CA PHE A 252 15.02 -14.37 13.52
C PHE A 252 15.59 -13.11 14.17
N GLU A 253 16.81 -12.72 13.80
CA GLU A 253 17.51 -11.58 14.41
C GLU A 253 16.89 -10.21 14.07
N VAL A 254 15.97 -10.14 13.11
CA VAL A 254 15.41 -8.87 12.60
C VAL A 254 13.92 -8.72 12.85
N LEU A 255 13.26 -9.78 13.30
CA LEU A 255 11.85 -9.78 13.63
C LEU A 255 11.65 -9.37 15.10
N PRO A 256 10.58 -8.63 15.43
CA PRO A 256 10.32 -8.20 16.80
C PRO A 256 10.00 -9.42 17.70
N GLU A 257 10.47 -9.41 18.95
CA GLU A 257 10.18 -10.48 19.92
C GLU A 257 8.89 -10.16 20.69
N ASN A 258 7.73 -10.55 20.14
CA ASN A 258 6.43 -10.43 20.83
C ASN A 258 5.47 -11.55 20.43
N LEU A 259 4.34 -11.72 21.14
CA LEU A 259 3.40 -12.82 20.84
C LEU A 259 2.83 -12.77 19.41
N LEU A 260 2.68 -11.56 18.83
CA LEU A 260 2.22 -11.37 17.45
C LEU A 260 3.30 -11.77 16.43
N SER A 261 4.57 -11.81 16.83
CA SER A 261 5.70 -12.12 15.96
C SER A 261 5.66 -13.56 15.45
N ARG A 262 5.00 -14.49 16.15
CA ARG A 262 4.82 -15.87 15.70
C ARG A 262 4.08 -15.90 14.36
N THR A 263 2.87 -15.35 14.33
CA THR A 263 2.05 -15.27 13.11
C THR A 263 2.71 -14.42 12.03
N GLN A 264 3.43 -13.36 12.41
CA GLN A 264 4.13 -12.49 11.46
C GLN A 264 5.34 -13.16 10.82
N THR A 265 6.06 -13.99 11.58
CA THR A 265 7.16 -14.77 11.06
C THR A 265 6.65 -15.71 9.97
N ASP A 266 5.56 -16.44 10.24
CA ASP A 266 4.93 -17.31 9.25
C ASP A 266 4.47 -16.53 8.01
N GLN A 267 3.83 -15.36 8.21
CA GLN A 267 3.39 -14.51 7.11
C GLN A 267 4.55 -14.00 6.25
N LEU A 268 5.67 -13.59 6.85
CA LEU A 268 6.86 -13.15 6.11
C LEU A 268 7.47 -14.33 5.34
N LEU A 269 7.69 -15.47 6.01
CA LEU A 269 8.25 -16.66 5.39
C LEU A 269 7.37 -17.10 4.21
N ASP A 270 6.06 -17.17 4.38
CA ASP A 270 5.15 -17.54 3.30
C ASP A 270 5.12 -16.50 2.16
N SER A 271 5.29 -15.21 2.46
CA SER A 271 5.43 -14.18 1.43
C SER A 271 6.70 -14.38 0.60
N ILE A 272 7.81 -14.79 1.23
CA ILE A 272 9.06 -15.16 0.54
C ILE A 272 8.85 -16.43 -0.29
N ARG A 273 8.21 -17.47 0.27
CA ARG A 273 7.89 -18.71 -0.45
C ARG A 273 7.01 -18.43 -1.67
N SER A 274 6.02 -17.55 -1.52
CA SER A 274 5.14 -17.15 -2.61
C SER A 274 5.90 -16.47 -3.76
N SER A 275 6.85 -15.60 -3.43
CA SER A 275 7.75 -15.04 -4.44
C SER A 275 8.54 -16.13 -5.15
N ALA A 276 9.12 -17.09 -4.41
CA ALA A 276 9.92 -18.14 -5.01
C ALA A 276 9.09 -19.05 -5.95
N VAL A 277 7.85 -19.41 -5.57
CA VAL A 277 6.98 -20.26 -6.42
C VAL A 277 6.49 -19.53 -7.67
N LEU A 278 6.23 -18.22 -7.59
CA LEU A 278 5.95 -17.39 -8.76
C LEU A 278 7.12 -17.42 -9.74
N HIS A 279 8.34 -17.34 -9.21
CA HIS A 279 9.57 -17.34 -10.01
C HIS A 279 10.19 -18.75 -10.13
N GLN A 280 9.42 -19.83 -10.01
CA GLN A 280 9.97 -21.20 -9.95
C GLN A 280 10.82 -21.63 -11.16
N TYR A 281 10.69 -20.96 -12.30
CA TYR A 281 11.52 -21.17 -13.50
C TYR A 281 12.84 -20.39 -13.49
N GLN A 282 13.02 -19.49 -12.53
CA GLN A 282 14.19 -18.64 -12.32
C GLN A 282 14.97 -19.03 -11.04
N ARG A 283 14.51 -20.05 -10.32
CA ARG A 283 15.12 -20.51 -9.05
C ARG A 283 15.91 -21.78 -9.25
N LYS A 284 16.93 -21.94 -8.40
CA LYS A 284 17.67 -23.19 -8.29
C LYS A 284 16.72 -24.28 -7.80
N LYS A 285 16.77 -25.44 -8.45
CA LYS A 285 15.89 -26.58 -8.17
C LYS A 285 16.67 -27.68 -7.49
N HIS A 286 16.07 -28.28 -6.47
CA HIS A 286 16.55 -29.49 -5.81
C HIS A 286 15.60 -30.62 -6.21
N GLY A 287 15.92 -31.30 -7.31
CA GLY A 287 15.00 -32.24 -7.96
C GLY A 287 13.80 -31.54 -8.63
N THR A 288 12.64 -32.21 -8.68
CA THR A 288 11.45 -31.69 -9.38
C THR A 288 10.48 -30.91 -8.51
N LYS A 289 10.53 -31.08 -7.19
CA LYS A 289 9.51 -30.56 -6.26
C LYS A 289 9.98 -29.39 -5.40
N VAL A 290 11.29 -29.27 -5.17
CA VAL A 290 11.87 -28.31 -4.23
C VAL A 290 12.61 -27.22 -5.00
N ILE A 291 12.41 -25.98 -4.60
CA ILE A 291 13.13 -24.80 -5.12
C ILE A 291 13.74 -23.99 -3.97
N GLU A 292 14.77 -23.21 -4.29
CA GLU A 292 15.49 -22.39 -3.32
C GLU A 292 15.16 -20.91 -3.51
N ALA A 293 14.70 -20.25 -2.44
CA ALA A 293 14.49 -18.80 -2.42
C ALA A 293 15.83 -18.05 -2.42
N ASN A 294 15.87 -16.88 -3.04
CA ASN A 294 17.07 -16.02 -3.09
C ASN A 294 16.79 -14.59 -2.59
N GLY A 295 17.79 -13.71 -2.68
CA GLY A 295 17.66 -12.32 -2.22
C GLY A 295 16.53 -11.53 -2.87
N PHE A 296 16.12 -11.85 -4.10
CA PHE A 296 14.94 -11.24 -4.73
C PHE A 296 13.67 -11.56 -3.94
N ASP A 297 13.51 -12.83 -3.55
CA ASP A 297 12.32 -13.31 -2.83
C ASP A 297 12.22 -12.70 -1.44
N LEU A 298 13.36 -12.49 -0.78
CA LEU A 298 13.41 -11.70 0.44
C LEU A 298 12.93 -10.27 0.19
N GLY A 299 13.49 -9.58 -0.81
CA GLY A 299 13.12 -8.19 -1.10
C GLY A 299 11.64 -8.03 -1.39
N TYR A 300 11.10 -8.89 -2.25
CA TYR A 300 9.70 -8.85 -2.61
C TYR A 300 8.78 -9.28 -1.46
N GLY A 301 9.11 -10.39 -0.77
CA GLY A 301 8.34 -10.86 0.38
C GLY A 301 8.32 -9.85 1.52
N TRP A 302 9.45 -9.19 1.79
CA TRP A 302 9.55 -8.14 2.80
C TRP A 302 8.74 -6.89 2.41
N PHE A 303 8.83 -6.46 1.15
CA PHE A 303 7.99 -5.37 0.64
C PHE A 303 6.49 -5.66 0.88
N VAL A 304 6.00 -6.82 0.47
CA VAL A 304 4.60 -7.21 0.66
C VAL A 304 4.25 -7.31 2.14
N PHE A 305 5.13 -7.88 2.96
CA PHE A 305 4.93 -7.96 4.40
C PHE A 305 4.77 -6.57 5.03
N THR A 306 5.63 -5.61 4.68
CA THR A 306 5.54 -4.23 5.19
C THR A 306 4.31 -3.49 4.68
N LEU A 307 3.94 -3.68 3.42
CA LEU A 307 2.79 -3.03 2.81
C LEU A 307 1.46 -3.48 3.44
N LEU A 308 1.38 -4.74 3.85
CA LEU A 308 0.17 -5.34 4.42
C LEU A 308 0.07 -5.24 5.94
N ASN A 309 1.14 -4.83 6.62
CA ASN A 309 1.25 -4.78 8.07
C ASN A 309 1.72 -3.39 8.53
N ASN A 310 0.80 -2.50 8.87
CA ASN A 310 1.13 -1.11 9.21
C ASN A 310 1.59 -0.89 10.67
N ALA A 311 1.27 -1.78 11.61
CA ALA A 311 1.51 -1.57 13.04
C ALA A 311 1.88 -2.87 13.77
N ARG A 312 3.17 -3.26 13.88
CA ARG A 312 3.60 -4.58 14.42
C ARG A 312 2.64 -5.72 14.04
N GLY A 313 2.26 -5.81 12.75
CA GLY A 313 1.30 -6.76 12.18
C GLY A 313 -0.11 -6.79 12.79
N ILE A 314 -0.54 -5.67 13.36
CA ILE A 314 -1.93 -5.39 13.73
C ILE A 314 -2.60 -4.74 12.54
N PRO A 315 -3.73 -5.29 12.05
CA PRO A 315 -4.52 -4.62 11.05
C PRO A 315 -5.18 -3.39 11.66
N THR A 316 -4.85 -2.25 11.08
CA THR A 316 -5.41 -0.94 11.41
C THR A 316 -6.42 -0.53 10.35
N ASN A 317 -7.52 0.11 10.76
CA ASN A 317 -8.37 0.84 9.81
C ASN A 317 -7.75 2.20 9.43
N ARG A 318 -8.30 2.87 8.40
CA ARG A 318 -7.76 4.16 7.93
C ARG A 318 -7.80 5.25 9.00
N ASP A 319 -8.84 5.26 9.81
CA ASP A 319 -9.01 6.22 10.89
C ASP A 319 -8.02 5.95 12.05
N GLU A 320 -7.77 4.68 12.36
CA GLU A 320 -6.74 4.26 13.32
C GLU A 320 -5.35 4.69 12.82
N GLU A 321 -5.03 4.50 11.54
CA GLU A 321 -3.75 4.94 10.94
C GLU A 321 -3.57 6.46 10.95
N GLU A 322 -4.62 7.21 10.61
CA GLU A 322 -4.60 8.68 10.61
C GLU A 322 -4.39 9.21 12.03
N LEU A 323 -5.09 8.65 13.01
CA LEU A 323 -4.92 8.99 14.42
C LEU A 323 -3.49 8.69 14.91
N ILE A 324 -2.94 7.51 14.56
CA ILE A 324 -1.56 7.16 14.92
C ILE A 324 -0.57 8.16 14.29
N LYS A 325 -0.75 8.53 13.02
CA LYS A 325 0.09 9.54 12.35
C LYS A 325 0.03 10.90 13.05
N ILE A 326 -1.16 11.32 13.49
CA ILE A 326 -1.34 12.56 14.27
C ILE A 326 -0.59 12.48 15.59
N LEU A 327 -0.74 11.38 16.34
CA LEU A 327 -0.05 11.19 17.62
C LEU A 327 1.47 11.13 17.46
N ILE A 328 1.98 10.45 16.42
CA ILE A 328 3.41 10.44 16.08
C ILE A 328 3.90 11.86 15.76
N SER A 329 3.13 12.59 14.95
CA SER A 329 3.48 13.97 14.56
C SER A 329 3.44 14.94 15.74
N ALA A 330 2.56 14.70 16.72
CA ALA A 330 2.52 15.48 17.94
C ALA A 330 3.76 15.27 18.81
N GLY A 331 4.39 14.10 18.75
CA GLY A 331 5.64 13.79 19.48
C GLY A 331 5.52 13.80 21.00
N ARG A 332 4.30 13.94 21.54
CA ARG A 332 3.99 13.99 22.97
C ARG A 332 2.61 13.39 23.25
N ALA A 333 2.32 13.12 24.51
CA ALA A 333 0.96 12.81 24.93
C ALA A 333 0.06 14.04 24.78
N VAL A 334 -1.19 13.81 24.35
CA VAL A 334 -2.19 14.85 24.09
C VAL A 334 -3.49 14.52 24.82
N THR A 335 -4.23 15.53 25.25
CA THR A 335 -5.57 15.31 25.82
C THR A 335 -6.56 14.95 24.72
N ILE A 336 -7.71 14.37 25.08
CA ILE A 336 -8.78 14.08 24.10
C ILE A 336 -9.29 15.36 23.42
N ASN A 337 -9.31 16.50 24.12
CA ASN A 337 -9.71 17.78 23.54
C ASN A 337 -8.69 18.27 22.50
N GLU A 338 -7.40 18.20 22.83
CA GLU A 338 -6.32 18.54 21.89
C GLU A 338 -6.36 17.60 20.68
N LEU A 339 -6.50 16.29 20.90
CA LEU A 339 -6.57 15.31 19.85
C LEU A 339 -7.77 15.55 18.92
N ALA A 340 -8.93 15.92 19.45
CA ALA A 340 -10.09 16.29 18.63
C ALA A 340 -9.84 17.55 17.79
N GLY A 341 -9.03 18.50 18.30
CA GLY A 341 -8.61 19.69 17.54
C GLY A 341 -7.61 19.35 16.43
N LEU A 342 -6.71 18.41 16.66
CA LEU A 342 -5.74 17.92 15.67
C LEU A 342 -6.40 16.99 14.64
N TYR A 343 -7.35 16.18 15.07
CA TYR A 343 -7.99 15.14 14.27
C TYR A 343 -9.25 15.65 13.57
N THR A 344 -9.04 16.60 12.66
CA THR A 344 -10.10 17.38 11.99
C THR A 344 -11.16 16.56 11.23
N THR A 345 -10.87 15.30 10.91
CA THR A 345 -11.77 14.40 10.17
C THR A 345 -12.79 13.69 11.05
N HIS A 346 -12.59 13.63 12.37
CA HIS A 346 -13.44 12.90 13.31
C HIS A 346 -13.79 13.71 14.56
N THR A 347 -14.92 13.38 15.18
CA THR A 347 -15.39 14.10 16.36
C THR A 347 -14.76 13.58 17.64
N LYS A 348 -14.79 14.39 18.70
CA LYS A 348 -14.43 13.97 20.06
C LYS A 348 -15.17 12.70 20.50
N GLN A 349 -16.45 12.58 20.12
CA GLN A 349 -17.27 11.41 20.44
C GLN A 349 -16.75 10.14 19.76
N TRP A 350 -16.30 10.25 18.51
CA TRP A 350 -15.69 9.13 17.80
C TRP A 350 -14.43 8.62 18.52
N ILE A 351 -13.58 9.53 19.00
CA ILE A 351 -12.38 9.19 19.76
C ILE A 351 -12.76 8.40 21.01
N TYR A 352 -13.75 8.86 21.79
CA TYR A 352 -14.23 8.11 22.96
C TYR A 352 -14.75 6.72 22.61
N ASN A 353 -15.58 6.61 21.56
CA ASN A 353 -16.17 5.34 21.15
C ASN A 353 -15.14 4.31 20.66
N ASN A 354 -13.98 4.77 20.16
CA ASN A 354 -12.95 3.88 19.59
C ASN A 354 -11.71 3.73 20.49
N LYS A 355 -11.55 4.57 21.52
CA LYS A 355 -10.39 4.60 22.42
C LYS A 355 -10.09 3.23 23.01
N GLU A 356 -11.09 2.60 23.64
CA GLU A 356 -10.92 1.30 24.31
C GLU A 356 -10.45 0.23 23.32
N LYS A 357 -11.06 0.17 22.13
CA LYS A 357 -10.65 -0.75 21.06
C LYS A 357 -9.20 -0.53 20.64
N MET A 358 -8.78 0.72 20.46
CA MET A 358 -7.40 1.06 20.06
C MET A 358 -6.39 0.77 21.18
N THR A 359 -6.75 1.02 22.44
CA THR A 359 -5.94 0.66 23.62
C THR A 359 -5.79 -0.86 23.74
N ASN A 360 -6.87 -1.62 23.54
CA ASN A 360 -6.85 -3.09 23.56
C ASN A 360 -5.99 -3.70 22.44
N LYS A 361 -5.89 -3.01 21.30
CA LYS A 361 -4.93 -3.36 20.24
C LYS A 361 -3.49 -2.94 20.60
N GLY A 362 -3.29 -2.06 21.57
CA GLY A 362 -1.99 -1.47 21.89
C GLY A 362 -1.51 -0.45 20.86
N LEU A 363 -2.44 0.11 20.07
CA LEU A 363 -2.17 1.19 19.10
C LEU A 363 -2.04 2.55 19.80
N ILE A 364 -2.71 2.72 20.93
CA ILE A 364 -2.59 3.89 21.78
C ILE A 364 -2.42 3.44 23.23
N ARG A 365 -1.88 4.34 24.05
CA ARG A 365 -1.87 4.24 25.51
C ARG A 365 -2.60 5.42 26.10
N THR A 366 -3.32 5.17 27.17
CA THR A 366 -4.09 6.18 27.91
C THR A 366 -3.62 6.21 29.35
N PHE A 367 -3.42 7.39 29.91
CA PHE A 367 -3.06 7.57 31.31
C PHE A 367 -3.65 8.88 31.85
N TYR A 368 -3.77 8.98 33.16
CA TYR A 368 -4.27 10.18 33.84
C TYR A 368 -3.10 10.92 34.47
N ASP A 369 -3.11 12.25 34.35
CA ASP A 369 -2.16 13.12 35.03
C ASP A 369 -2.89 14.34 35.62
N MET A 370 -2.40 14.83 36.75
CA MET A 370 -3.00 15.97 37.44
C MET A 370 -2.67 17.27 36.70
N SER A 371 -3.71 17.96 36.24
CA SER A 371 -3.56 19.32 35.71
C SER A 371 -3.67 20.32 36.87
N TYR A 372 -2.56 20.98 37.19
CA TYR A 372 -2.54 22.05 38.19
C TYR A 372 -3.45 23.23 37.80
N GLU A 373 -3.61 23.50 36.51
CA GLU A 373 -4.48 24.57 36.00
C GLU A 373 -5.97 24.23 36.10
N ALA A 374 -6.34 22.98 35.83
CA ALA A 374 -7.74 22.53 35.88
C ALA A 374 -8.17 21.95 37.23
N ASN A 375 -7.23 21.80 38.17
CA ASN A 375 -7.40 21.18 39.48
C ASN A 375 -8.16 19.84 39.44
N ARG A 376 -7.85 19.01 38.44
CA ARG A 376 -8.44 17.68 38.25
C ARG A 376 -7.51 16.79 37.43
N GLU A 377 -7.72 15.49 37.53
CA GLU A 377 -7.09 14.53 36.64
C GLU A 377 -7.59 14.72 35.20
N ILE A 378 -6.65 14.76 34.27
CA ILE A 378 -6.93 14.82 32.83
C ILE A 378 -6.39 13.56 32.18
N GLU A 379 -7.20 12.97 31.31
CA GLU A 379 -6.80 11.84 30.50
C GLU A 379 -5.95 12.29 29.30
N TYR A 380 -4.79 11.67 29.16
CA TYR A 380 -3.87 11.82 28.05
C TYR A 380 -3.82 10.57 27.20
N ILE A 381 -3.64 10.75 25.90
CA ILE A 381 -3.47 9.72 24.88
C ILE A 381 -2.09 9.89 24.25
N THR A 382 -1.37 8.79 24.07
CA THR A 382 -0.11 8.73 23.34
C THR A 382 -0.03 7.49 22.46
N VAL A 383 0.98 7.42 21.60
CA VAL A 383 1.26 6.27 20.74
C VAL A 383 1.52 5.03 21.61
N GLY A 384 0.86 3.91 21.28
CA GLY A 384 1.06 2.64 21.96
C GLY A 384 2.24 1.86 21.38
N ASP A 385 2.76 0.86 22.12
CA ASP A 385 3.94 0.09 21.70
C ASP A 385 3.76 -0.62 20.36
N ASN A 386 2.53 -1.01 20.04
CA ASN A 386 2.25 -1.77 18.82
C ASN A 386 1.88 -0.87 17.63
N ALA A 387 1.76 0.44 17.84
CA ALA A 387 1.32 1.39 16.82
C ALA A 387 2.33 1.57 15.68
N VAL A 388 3.61 1.31 15.96
CA VAL A 388 4.69 1.47 15.00
C VAL A 388 5.36 0.12 14.82
N LEU A 389 5.36 -0.37 13.58
CA LEU A 389 6.21 -1.47 13.19
C LEU A 389 7.68 -1.00 13.27
N VAL A 390 8.36 -1.31 14.37
CA VAL A 390 9.82 -1.16 14.48
C VAL A 390 10.45 -2.43 13.92
N LEU A 391 10.45 -2.56 12.60
CA LEU A 391 11.40 -3.48 11.97
C LEU A 391 12.78 -2.85 12.05
N LYS A 392 13.82 -3.67 12.25
CA LYS A 392 15.19 -3.20 12.01
C LYS A 392 15.26 -2.58 10.61
N ASP A 393 16.07 -1.53 10.46
CA ASP A 393 16.29 -0.94 9.13
C ASP A 393 16.69 -2.08 8.20
N PHE A 394 16.04 -2.16 7.04
CA PHE A 394 16.33 -3.22 6.07
C PHE A 394 17.80 -3.27 5.70
N LYS A 395 18.51 -2.14 5.75
CA LYS A 395 19.97 -2.11 5.56
C LYS A 395 20.68 -2.99 6.57
N GLU A 396 20.22 -3.05 7.80
CA GLU A 396 20.77 -3.92 8.84
C GLU A 396 20.46 -5.37 8.51
N VAL A 397 19.20 -5.68 8.13
CA VAL A 397 18.81 -7.01 7.63
C VAL A 397 19.73 -7.45 6.49
N LEU A 398 19.97 -6.56 5.52
CA LEU A 398 20.83 -6.81 4.38
C LEU A 398 22.31 -6.96 4.74
N LYS A 399 22.81 -6.23 5.75
CA LYS A 399 24.19 -6.40 6.25
C LYS A 399 24.40 -7.73 6.95
N MET A 400 23.35 -8.28 7.57
CA MET A 400 23.38 -9.54 8.32
C MET A 400 23.28 -10.77 7.40
N LEU A 401 22.64 -10.62 6.24
CA LEU A 401 22.51 -11.65 5.22
C LEU A 401 23.76 -11.74 4.34
N ASP A 402 24.25 -12.96 4.08
CA ASP A 402 25.56 -13.19 3.48
C ASP A 402 25.66 -12.69 2.02
N ARG A 403 26.86 -12.25 1.62
CA ARG A 403 27.09 -11.40 0.43
C ARG A 403 26.79 -12.06 -0.93
N GLU A 404 26.60 -13.38 -1.02
CA GLU A 404 26.37 -14.07 -2.30
C GLU A 404 24.93 -13.92 -2.86
N GLY A 405 23.93 -13.63 -2.01
CA GLY A 405 22.52 -13.45 -2.43
C GLY A 405 22.14 -12.03 -2.87
N PHE A 406 23.06 -11.07 -2.74
CA PHE A 406 22.76 -9.62 -2.81
C PHE A 406 22.51 -9.09 -4.23
N ASN A 407 23.07 -9.74 -5.26
CA ASN A 407 22.84 -9.32 -6.65
C ASN A 407 21.37 -9.46 -7.06
N ALA A 408 20.70 -10.54 -6.62
CA ALA A 408 19.28 -10.76 -6.90
C ALA A 408 18.36 -9.83 -6.09
N PHE A 409 18.79 -9.40 -4.91
CA PHE A 409 18.08 -8.41 -4.11
C PHE A 409 18.04 -7.04 -4.82
N ASN A 410 19.18 -6.59 -5.34
CA ASN A 410 19.25 -5.36 -6.12
C ASN A 410 18.32 -5.40 -7.33
N THR A 411 18.11 -6.58 -7.94
CA THR A 411 17.16 -6.74 -9.05
C THR A 411 15.72 -6.36 -8.67
N PHE A 412 15.22 -6.78 -7.49
CA PHE A 412 13.88 -6.36 -7.05
C PHE A 412 13.81 -4.84 -6.84
N ILE A 413 14.83 -4.26 -6.19
CA ILE A 413 14.91 -2.82 -5.96
C ILE A 413 14.94 -2.05 -7.27
N ASP A 414 15.67 -2.52 -8.27
CA ASP A 414 15.77 -1.87 -9.57
C ASP A 414 14.45 -1.94 -10.35
N ILE A 415 13.75 -3.08 -10.32
CA ILE A 415 12.38 -3.21 -10.85
C ILE A 415 11.45 -2.20 -10.15
N TYR A 416 11.53 -2.11 -8.83
CA TYR A 416 10.67 -1.21 -8.05
C TYR A 416 10.97 0.27 -8.30
N LYS A 417 12.25 0.63 -8.49
CA LYS A 417 12.66 1.98 -8.93
C LYS A 417 12.12 2.30 -10.31
N GLU A 418 12.15 1.35 -11.24
CA GLU A 418 11.59 1.53 -12.58
C GLU A 418 10.07 1.73 -12.54
N ILE A 419 9.36 0.96 -11.72
CA ILE A 419 7.92 1.15 -11.46
C ILE A 419 7.66 2.60 -10.99
N ASN A 420 8.43 3.08 -10.03
CA ASN A 420 8.31 4.45 -9.53
C ASN A 420 8.61 5.51 -10.58
N ARG A 421 9.64 5.30 -11.42
CA ARG A 421 9.98 6.18 -12.53
C ARG A 421 8.81 6.30 -13.51
N LYS A 422 8.18 5.18 -13.87
CA LYS A 422 7.00 5.14 -14.73
C LYS A 422 5.81 5.85 -14.10
N ARG A 423 5.50 5.59 -12.82
CA ARG A 423 4.41 6.29 -12.09
C ARG A 423 4.57 7.80 -12.14
N LEU A 424 5.77 8.31 -11.86
CA LEU A 424 6.05 9.74 -11.93
C LEU A 424 5.84 10.32 -13.34
N SER A 425 6.20 9.57 -14.39
CA SER A 425 5.95 9.98 -15.78
C SER A 425 4.45 10.12 -16.11
N TYR A 426 3.58 9.42 -15.39
CA TYR A 426 2.12 9.53 -15.49
C TYR A 426 1.50 10.56 -14.54
N GLY A 427 2.32 11.29 -13.78
CA GLY A 427 1.84 12.25 -12.78
C GLY A 427 1.25 11.59 -11.53
N LEU A 428 1.55 10.31 -11.30
CA LEU A 428 1.19 9.59 -10.09
C LEU A 428 2.26 9.80 -9.01
N ALA A 429 1.84 9.83 -7.75
CA ALA A 429 2.78 9.82 -6.64
C ALA A 429 3.61 8.53 -6.65
N ARG A 430 4.80 8.56 -6.07
CA ARG A 430 5.59 7.34 -5.83
C ARG A 430 4.76 6.35 -5.01
N THR A 431 5.07 5.08 -5.19
CA THR A 431 4.52 4.00 -4.37
C THR A 431 4.90 4.17 -2.90
N ASN A 432 4.13 3.56 -2.01
CA ASN A 432 4.16 3.85 -0.58
C ASN A 432 5.28 3.07 0.14
N SER A 433 6.53 3.43 -0.13
CA SER A 433 7.67 2.94 0.67
C SER A 433 8.80 3.97 0.73
N GLY A 434 8.63 4.97 1.59
CA GLY A 434 9.77 5.75 2.12
C GLY A 434 10.88 4.84 2.72
N PHE A 435 10.56 3.57 2.95
CA PHE A 435 11.46 2.47 3.30
C PHE A 435 12.60 2.24 2.28
N PHE A 436 12.32 2.20 0.97
CA PHE A 436 13.34 1.92 -0.04
C PHE A 436 14.08 3.17 -0.53
N GLU A 437 13.47 4.35 -0.38
CA GLU A 437 14.06 5.62 -0.80
C GLU A 437 15.31 5.99 0.01
N ASN A 438 15.42 5.46 1.23
CA ASN A 438 16.57 5.67 2.10
C ASN A 438 17.70 4.65 1.90
N LEU A 439 17.53 3.61 1.07
CA LEU A 439 18.60 2.64 0.78
C LEU A 439 19.72 3.26 -0.06
N PRO A 440 21.01 3.20 0.35
CA PRO A 440 22.09 3.75 -0.45
C PRO A 440 22.13 3.06 -1.81
N VAL A 441 22.08 3.86 -2.87
CA VAL A 441 22.38 3.42 -4.23
C VAL A 441 23.86 3.07 -4.25
N GLN A 442 24.21 1.79 -4.43
CA GLN A 442 25.52 1.52 -5.03
C GLN A 442 25.44 2.03 -6.47
N ALA A 443 26.06 3.18 -6.70
CA ALA A 443 26.28 3.72 -8.02
C ALA A 443 27.04 2.69 -8.85
N GLY A 444 26.37 1.99 -9.77
CA GLY A 444 27.08 0.94 -10.51
C GLY A 444 26.25 -0.06 -11.31
N LEU A 445 25.09 0.29 -11.85
CA LEU A 445 24.57 -0.40 -13.02
C LEU A 445 24.34 0.63 -14.11
N LYS A 446 25.26 0.68 -15.06
CA LYS A 446 25.02 1.40 -16.31
C LYS A 446 23.78 0.78 -16.97
N PRO A 447 22.92 1.59 -17.63
CA PRO A 447 21.86 1.06 -18.47
C PRO A 447 22.44 0.00 -19.41
N LEU A 448 21.70 -1.09 -19.63
CA LEU A 448 21.96 -2.00 -20.75
C LEU A 448 21.80 -1.20 -22.05
N GLU A 449 22.88 -0.55 -22.49
CA GLU A 449 22.96 0.06 -23.81
C GLU A 449 22.88 -1.05 -24.85
N ASN A 450 22.04 -0.79 -25.87
CA ASN A 450 21.89 -1.63 -27.05
C ASN A 450 23.26 -2.05 -27.58
N ARG A 451 23.52 -3.36 -27.60
CA ARG A 451 24.69 -3.94 -28.27
C ARG A 451 24.68 -3.54 -29.75
N THR A 452 25.47 -2.53 -30.08
CA THR A 452 26.04 -2.35 -31.41
C THR A 452 27.56 -2.53 -31.30
N MET A 453 28.09 -3.37 -32.17
CA MET A 453 29.50 -3.79 -32.24
C MET A 453 30.44 -2.62 -32.60
N PRO A 454 31.77 -2.75 -32.36
CA PRO A 454 32.63 -1.60 -32.12
C PRO A 454 33.14 -0.96 -33.42
N VAL A 455 33.21 0.37 -33.43
CA VAL A 455 34.09 1.12 -34.32
C VAL A 455 35.13 1.84 -33.47
N LYS A 456 36.40 1.50 -33.70
CA LYS A 456 37.57 2.13 -33.08
C LYS A 456 37.73 3.57 -33.58
N THR A 457 38.03 4.51 -32.68
CA THR A 457 38.99 5.60 -32.93
C THR A 457 39.50 6.23 -31.62
N LYS A 458 40.62 6.94 -31.73
CA LYS A 458 41.70 7.18 -30.76
C LYS A 458 41.47 8.34 -29.77
N LYS A 459 42.20 8.23 -28.64
CA LYS A 459 42.98 9.21 -27.81
C LYS A 459 42.47 10.64 -27.60
N VAL A 460 42.67 11.11 -26.35
CA VAL A 460 43.34 12.35 -25.85
C VAL A 460 42.75 12.60 -24.44
N SER A 461 43.42 12.29 -23.31
CA SER A 461 44.52 12.98 -22.58
C SER A 461 44.21 14.40 -22.08
N SER A 462 44.11 14.53 -20.75
CA SER A 462 44.63 15.59 -19.85
C SER A 462 43.75 15.61 -18.60
N ASP A 463 44.20 15.06 -17.47
CA ASP A 463 44.98 15.76 -16.44
C ASP A 463 44.46 17.17 -16.11
N VAL A 464 44.09 17.40 -14.86
CA VAL A 464 44.91 18.14 -13.88
C VAL A 464 44.09 18.38 -12.58
N SER A 465 44.80 18.16 -11.46
CA SER A 465 44.60 18.57 -10.05
C SER A 465 43.73 19.83 -9.79
N GLY A 466 43.15 20.06 -8.62
CA GLY A 466 43.36 19.50 -7.28
C GLY A 466 43.16 20.60 -6.21
N LEU A 467 43.14 20.16 -4.95
CA LEU A 467 43.47 20.91 -3.72
C LEU A 467 42.47 22.01 -3.28
N SER A 468 41.75 21.79 -2.17
CA SER A 468 42.15 22.10 -0.77
C SER A 468 41.64 23.50 -0.38
N ASP A 469 41.29 23.88 0.84
CA ASP A 469 41.27 23.28 2.18
C ASP A 469 40.68 24.38 3.09
N LYS A 470 40.09 23.98 4.23
CA LYS A 470 40.09 24.73 5.52
C LYS A 470 39.30 26.07 5.59
N LYS A 471 38.75 26.52 6.72
CA LYS A 471 38.60 26.07 8.13
C LYS A 471 37.76 27.13 8.86
N ASP A 472 37.15 26.71 9.98
CA ASP A 472 36.98 27.43 11.26
C ASP A 472 36.28 28.82 11.26
N GLY A 473 35.40 29.20 12.19
CA GLY A 473 34.93 28.59 13.41
C GLY A 473 34.16 29.60 14.28
N LYS A 474 33.22 29.08 15.08
CA LYS A 474 32.90 29.44 16.48
C LYS A 474 32.69 30.92 16.92
N LYS A 475 31.44 31.14 17.38
CA LYS A 475 31.02 31.48 18.77
C LYS A 475 31.00 32.94 19.30
N LEU A 476 29.78 33.31 19.71
CA LEU A 476 29.31 33.70 21.07
C LEU A 476 29.27 35.16 21.57
N PHE A 477 28.16 35.36 22.33
CA PHE A 477 27.85 36.28 23.45
C PHE A 477 27.44 37.74 23.11
N SER A 478 26.17 38.12 23.37
CA SER A 478 25.60 38.72 24.62
C SER A 478 25.52 40.25 24.47
N SER A 479 24.60 41.05 25.00
CA SER A 479 23.45 40.94 25.91
C SER A 479 22.86 42.36 26.08
N LYS A 480 21.56 42.48 26.42
CA LYS A 480 20.91 43.57 27.21
C LYS A 480 20.93 45.01 26.61
N ALA A 481 19.99 45.93 26.85
CA ALA A 481 18.67 45.97 27.49
C ALA A 481 18.05 47.37 27.23
N SER A 482 16.76 47.49 27.54
CA SER A 482 16.05 48.64 28.13
C SER A 482 15.22 49.62 27.26
N GLY A 483 13.93 49.68 27.64
CA GLY A 483 13.07 50.88 27.79
C GLY A 483 12.41 51.44 26.53
N ASN A 484 11.27 52.14 26.58
CA ASN A 484 10.15 52.27 27.52
C ASN A 484 9.05 53.02 26.72
N GLU A 485 7.81 53.00 27.24
CA GLU A 485 6.76 54.01 27.03
C GLU A 485 5.75 53.98 25.85
N LYS A 486 4.59 54.53 26.20
CA LYS A 486 3.22 54.43 25.69
C LYS A 486 2.90 55.50 24.64
N GLN A 487 1.87 55.29 23.82
CA GLN A 487 0.67 56.17 23.74
C GLN A 487 -0.37 55.71 22.70
N GLU A 488 -1.63 56.04 23.01
CA GLU A 488 -2.88 55.87 22.26
C GLU A 488 -2.99 56.79 21.02
N PHE A 489 -3.81 56.43 20.01
CA PHE A 489 -5.04 57.15 19.58
C PHE A 489 -5.68 56.56 18.29
N THR A 490 -6.97 56.20 18.43
CA THR A 490 -8.18 56.31 17.57
C THR A 490 -8.22 56.35 16.02
N GLU A 491 -9.26 55.65 15.52
CA GLU A 491 -10.24 55.95 14.44
C GLU A 491 -9.76 56.02 12.97
N LYS A 492 -10.08 55.02 12.12
CA LYS A 492 -11.38 54.61 11.49
C LYS A 492 -11.99 55.66 10.55
N SER A 493 -11.79 55.42 9.25
CA SER A 493 -12.52 56.01 8.13
C SER A 493 -13.23 54.93 7.30
N GLY A 494 -14.49 55.19 6.93
CA GLY A 494 -15.00 54.95 5.57
C GLY A 494 -15.65 53.60 5.26
N VAL A 495 -16.97 53.63 5.10
CA VAL A 495 -17.88 52.55 4.67
C VAL A 495 -18.04 52.54 3.15
N LEU A 496 -18.31 51.34 2.57
CA LEU A 496 -19.32 50.98 1.53
C LEU A 496 -18.77 49.96 0.50
N PRO A 497 -19.61 49.11 -0.16
CA PRO A 497 -20.76 48.36 0.31
C PRO A 497 -20.74 46.87 -0.13
N ILE A 498 -21.71 46.12 0.40
CA ILE A 498 -21.98 44.69 0.20
C ILE A 498 -22.33 44.37 -1.27
N ALA A 499 -21.76 43.28 -1.81
CA ALA A 499 -22.24 42.59 -3.00
C ALA A 499 -22.57 41.12 -2.71
N SER A 500 -23.68 40.69 -3.27
CA SER A 500 -24.50 39.52 -2.96
C SER A 500 -23.90 38.16 -3.32
N SER A 501 -24.32 37.17 -2.53
CA SER A 501 -24.09 35.73 -2.60
C SER A 501 -24.43 35.04 -3.93
N GLY A 502 -23.50 34.23 -4.43
CA GLY A 502 -23.69 33.15 -5.41
C GLY A 502 -22.95 31.87 -4.96
N PRO A 503 -23.34 30.67 -5.42
CA PRO A 503 -23.14 29.43 -4.67
C PRO A 503 -21.69 28.91 -4.67
N LEU A 504 -21.33 28.40 -3.50
CA LEU A 504 -20.03 27.90 -3.04
C LEU A 504 -19.35 26.90 -3.98
N ASP A 505 -18.19 27.28 -4.51
CA ASP A 505 -17.20 26.35 -5.08
C ASP A 505 -16.15 26.00 -4.00
N LYS A 506 -16.28 24.82 -3.40
CA LYS A 506 -15.47 24.34 -2.28
C LYS A 506 -14.39 23.37 -2.78
N ARG A 507 -13.31 23.92 -3.34
CA ARG A 507 -11.92 23.38 -3.34
C ARG A 507 -11.05 24.51 -3.91
N SER A 508 -10.48 25.36 -3.07
CA SER A 508 -9.11 25.24 -2.54
C SER A 508 -8.74 26.65 -2.04
N LEU A 509 -7.74 27.00 -1.24
CA LEU A 509 -6.55 26.41 -0.64
C LEU A 509 -6.39 27.14 0.72
N HIS A 510 -5.87 26.51 1.78
CA HIS A 510 -5.26 27.27 2.88
C HIS A 510 -3.78 27.49 2.54
N VAL A 511 -3.52 28.32 1.52
CA VAL A 511 -2.27 29.08 1.51
C VAL A 511 -2.31 29.96 2.76
N LYS A 512 -1.26 29.93 3.57
CA LYS A 512 -1.29 30.67 4.83
C LYS A 512 -1.05 32.15 4.53
N ILE A 513 -1.79 33.00 5.23
CA ILE A 513 -1.58 34.46 5.23
C ILE A 513 -0.10 34.81 5.47
N SER A 514 0.60 34.03 6.30
CA SER A 514 2.03 34.15 6.54
C SER A 514 2.89 33.90 5.29
N GLU A 515 2.53 32.96 4.42
CA GLU A 515 3.25 32.67 3.19
C GLU A 515 3.05 33.78 2.16
N VAL A 516 1.84 34.36 2.10
CA VAL A 516 1.57 35.54 1.29
C VAL A 516 2.33 36.76 1.83
N LYS A 517 2.43 36.90 3.15
CA LYS A 517 3.27 37.92 3.81
C LYS A 517 4.75 37.76 3.48
N GLU A 518 5.27 36.53 3.58
CA GLU A 518 6.66 36.22 3.31
C GLU A 518 7.01 36.43 1.83
N TYR A 519 6.10 36.05 0.92
CA TYR A 519 6.28 36.29 -0.52
C TYR A 519 6.30 37.80 -0.85
N ILE A 520 5.36 38.58 -0.31
CA ILE A 520 5.35 40.04 -0.53
C ILE A 520 6.64 40.68 0.01
N ALA A 521 7.04 40.32 1.23
CA ALA A 521 8.29 40.80 1.81
C ALA A 521 9.53 40.45 0.97
N LYS A 522 9.55 39.24 0.37
CA LYS A 522 10.63 38.81 -0.50
C LYS A 522 10.67 39.57 -1.83
N VAL A 523 9.52 39.89 -2.42
CA VAL A 523 9.44 40.63 -3.69
C VAL A 523 9.78 42.11 -3.47
N GLU A 524 9.28 42.73 -2.39
CA GLU A 524 9.63 44.12 -2.03
C GLU A 524 11.13 44.28 -1.73
N ALA A 525 11.74 43.31 -1.04
CA ALA A 525 13.18 43.30 -0.76
C ALA A 525 14.06 43.22 -2.04
N SER A 526 13.49 42.78 -3.16
CA SER A 526 14.17 42.79 -4.48
C SER A 526 14.04 44.12 -5.24
N SER A 527 13.60 45.18 -4.56
CA SER A 527 13.32 46.53 -5.12
C SER A 527 12.22 46.55 -6.19
N ASN A 528 11.36 45.53 -6.22
CA ASN A 528 10.20 45.45 -7.10
C ASN A 528 8.91 45.65 -6.28
N ASP A 529 8.04 46.56 -6.74
CA ASP A 529 6.71 46.72 -6.15
C ASP A 529 5.80 45.54 -6.50
N VAL A 530 4.95 45.13 -5.56
CA VAL A 530 4.02 44.00 -5.76
C VAL A 530 2.71 44.48 -6.39
N SER A 531 2.35 43.89 -7.53
CA SER A 531 1.06 44.11 -8.18
C SER A 531 0.11 42.92 -7.98
N MET A 532 -1.19 43.15 -8.17
CA MET A 532 -2.21 42.10 -8.03
C MET A 532 -2.00 40.93 -9.00
N ILE A 533 -1.48 41.19 -10.20
CA ILE A 533 -1.21 40.16 -11.22
C ILE A 533 -0.13 39.19 -10.74
N LEU A 534 0.97 39.71 -10.19
CA LEU A 534 2.09 38.92 -9.67
C LEU A 534 1.73 38.02 -8.47
N LEU A 535 0.75 38.43 -7.66
CA LEU A 535 0.25 37.62 -6.54
C LEU A 535 -0.63 36.46 -7.01
N LEU A 536 -1.44 36.67 -8.04
CA LEU A 536 -2.33 35.65 -8.59
C LEU A 536 -1.57 34.52 -9.31
N ASP A 537 -0.35 34.78 -9.76
CA ASP A 537 0.52 33.74 -10.35
C ASP A 537 1.02 32.72 -9.32
N HIS A 538 1.11 33.11 -8.04
CA HIS A 538 1.65 32.27 -6.96
C HIS A 538 0.60 31.80 -5.95
N PHE A 539 -0.54 32.51 -5.85
CA PHE A 539 -1.57 32.23 -4.86
C PHE A 539 -2.98 32.25 -5.46
N ASP A 540 -3.88 31.52 -4.81
CA ASP A 540 -5.26 31.38 -5.28
C ASP A 540 -6.04 32.71 -5.28
N LYS A 541 -6.80 32.94 -6.36
CA LYS A 541 -7.56 34.18 -6.58
C LYS A 541 -8.59 34.47 -5.49
N HIS A 542 -9.20 33.44 -4.89
CA HIS A 542 -10.21 33.61 -3.85
C HIS A 542 -9.58 34.02 -2.50
N LEU A 543 -8.36 33.55 -2.20
CA LEU A 543 -7.62 34.01 -1.01
C LEU A 543 -7.21 35.48 -1.14
N ILE A 544 -6.66 35.88 -2.29
CA ILE A 544 -6.21 37.27 -2.51
C ILE A 544 -7.39 38.25 -2.43
N SER A 545 -8.57 37.91 -2.98
CA SER A 545 -9.78 38.75 -2.85
C SER A 545 -10.21 38.92 -1.38
N LYS A 546 -10.20 37.84 -0.59
CA LYS A 546 -10.55 37.89 0.85
C LYS A 546 -9.58 38.74 1.67
N LEU A 547 -8.29 38.75 1.34
CA LEU A 547 -7.29 39.57 2.04
C LEU A 547 -7.42 41.05 1.72
N TYR A 548 -7.81 41.38 0.50
CA TYR A 548 -8.11 42.76 0.11
C TYR A 548 -9.41 43.27 0.75
N GLU A 549 -10.49 42.47 0.71
CA GLU A 549 -11.79 42.82 1.29
C GLU A 549 -11.76 42.91 2.83
N SER A 550 -10.90 42.13 3.50
CA SER A 550 -10.68 42.23 4.95
C SER A 550 -9.75 43.39 5.37
N GLY A 551 -9.25 44.17 4.40
CA GLY A 551 -8.37 45.31 4.63
C GLY A 551 -6.92 44.94 4.98
N GLN A 552 -6.56 43.65 4.93
CA GLN A 552 -5.19 43.22 5.21
C GLN A 552 -4.24 43.44 4.02
N LEU A 553 -4.77 43.67 2.82
CA LEU A 553 -4.01 44.21 1.69
C LEU A 553 -4.58 45.57 1.29
N ILE A 554 -3.73 46.59 1.18
CA ILE A 554 -4.09 47.97 0.82
C ILE A 554 -3.51 48.32 -0.55
N LYS A 555 -4.31 48.99 -1.38
CA LYS A 555 -3.88 49.52 -2.68
C LYS A 555 -3.42 50.96 -2.56
N LYS A 556 -2.18 51.23 -2.99
CA LYS A 556 -1.60 52.58 -3.05
C LYS A 556 -2.16 53.37 -4.26
N PRO A 557 -2.10 54.72 -4.25
CA PRO A 557 -2.64 55.56 -5.32
C PRO A 557 -2.05 55.28 -6.72
N ASN A 558 -0.83 54.76 -6.78
CA ASN A 558 -0.15 54.37 -8.02
C ASN A 558 -0.54 52.97 -8.54
N GLY A 559 -1.38 52.23 -7.82
CA GLY A 559 -1.90 50.93 -8.24
C GLY A 559 -1.27 49.69 -7.59
N ASN A 560 -0.19 49.84 -6.83
CA ASN A 560 0.54 48.74 -6.18
C ASN A 560 -0.12 48.31 -4.86
N LEU A 561 0.15 47.07 -4.42
CA LEU A 561 -0.44 46.48 -3.22
C LEU A 561 0.61 46.28 -2.12
N THR A 562 0.24 46.57 -0.87
CA THR A 562 1.03 46.25 0.33
C THR A 562 0.17 45.59 1.39
N TRP A 563 0.79 44.99 2.40
CA TRP A 563 0.05 44.64 3.60
C TRP A 563 -0.46 45.90 4.31
N GLY A 564 -1.69 45.82 4.81
CA GLY A 564 -2.41 46.87 5.51
C GLY A 564 -2.18 46.92 7.00
#